data_AF-A0A7S3M2N8-F1
#
_entry.id   AF-A0A7S3M2N8-F1
#
_cell.length_a   1.000
_cell.length_b   1.000
_cell.length_c   1.000
_cell.angle_alpha   90.00
_cell.angle_beta   90.00
_cell.angle_gamma   90.00
#
_symmetry.space_group_name_H-M   'P 1'
#
loop_
_entity.id
_entity.type
_entity.pdbx_description
1 polymer ?
#
loop_
_entity_poly.entity_id
_entity_poly.type
_entity_poly.pdbx_seq_one_letter_code
_entity_poly.pdbx_strand_id
1 'polypeptide(L)'
;ALAGAVQQPLSPAGGSRAAGALDFQMVLLDVDQAEQLAYGTAFAAFGSGAESGSVQLDCQPLRDFVAANSACPYEELDVELLRRVGQDGEMKITLAAFIQMLRDNAVAEGKVLERFLGLSSNVETIDSQECRSGLLMFKD
;
A
#
# COMPACT_ATOMS: atom_id res chain seq x y z
N ALA A 1 8.89 -7.65 58.40
CA ALA A 1 9.24 -6.60 57.42
C ALA A 1 9.15 -7.23 56.04
N LEU A 2 8.35 -6.64 55.16
CA LEU A 2 7.84 -7.19 53.91
C LEU A 2 8.91 -7.21 52.81
N ALA A 3 9.15 -8.39 52.21
CA ALA A 3 9.90 -8.53 50.96
C ALA A 3 8.98 -8.18 49.79
N GLY A 4 9.26 -7.07 49.10
CA GLY A 4 8.53 -6.63 47.91
C GLY A 4 8.91 -7.47 46.70
N ALA A 5 7.97 -8.27 46.20
CA ALA A 5 8.08 -8.93 44.91
C ALA A 5 7.90 -7.90 43.78
N VAL A 6 8.93 -7.73 42.96
CA VAL A 6 8.88 -6.91 41.75
C VAL A 6 8.16 -7.74 40.68
N GLN A 7 6.91 -7.39 40.38
CA GLN A 7 6.16 -7.99 39.28
C GLN A 7 6.69 -7.44 37.94
N GLN A 8 7.24 -8.32 37.09
CA GLN A 8 7.49 -8.00 35.68
C GLN A 8 6.15 -7.73 34.97
N PRO A 9 6.04 -6.70 34.12
CA PRO A 9 4.89 -6.55 33.26
C PRO A 9 4.93 -7.64 32.17
N LEU A 10 3.95 -8.54 32.21
CA LEU A 10 3.60 -9.42 31.10
C LEU A 10 3.13 -8.55 29.93
N SER A 11 3.95 -8.45 28.89
CA SER A 11 3.53 -7.89 27.61
C SER A 11 2.36 -8.73 27.06
N PRO A 12 1.25 -8.12 26.62
CA PRO A 12 0.15 -8.86 26.03
C PRO A 12 0.58 -9.39 24.66
N ALA A 13 0.51 -10.71 24.51
CA ALA A 13 0.44 -11.37 23.21
C ALA A 13 -0.83 -10.89 22.51
N GLY A 14 -0.67 -10.12 21.43
CA GLY A 14 -1.76 -9.50 20.68
C GLY A 14 -1.43 -9.44 19.20
N GLY A 15 -1.63 -10.57 18.52
CA GLY A 15 -1.95 -10.72 17.10
C GLY A 15 -1.24 -9.85 16.07
N SER A 16 -0.29 -10.44 15.36
CA SER A 16 -0.30 -10.29 13.90
C SER A 16 -0.03 -11.65 13.29
N ARG A 17 -1.05 -12.19 12.60
CA ARG A 17 -0.96 -13.45 11.87
C ARG A 17 0.20 -13.34 10.90
N ALA A 18 0.99 -14.39 10.78
CA ALA A 18 2.08 -14.49 9.84
C ALA A 18 1.59 -14.20 8.40
N ALA A 19 1.70 -12.94 7.97
CA ALA A 19 2.05 -12.64 6.60
C ALA A 19 3.40 -13.33 6.40
N GLY A 20 3.49 -14.28 5.45
CA GLY A 20 4.78 -14.86 5.06
C GLY A 20 5.74 -13.70 4.82
N ALA A 21 6.76 -13.60 5.68
CA ALA A 21 7.45 -12.34 5.93
C ALA A 21 8.05 -11.83 4.62
N LEU A 22 7.48 -10.74 4.10
CA LEU A 22 8.10 -9.95 3.03
C LEU A 22 9.49 -9.58 3.51
N ASP A 23 10.51 -10.17 2.89
CA ASP A 23 11.89 -9.84 3.15
C ASP A 23 12.42 -8.93 2.03
N PHE A 24 13.38 -8.08 2.37
CA PHE A 24 14.00 -7.16 1.41
C PHE A 24 14.66 -7.91 0.24
N GLN A 25 15.25 -9.08 0.49
CA GLN A 25 15.79 -9.94 -0.57
C GLN A 25 14.72 -10.37 -1.57
N MET A 26 13.51 -10.66 -1.11
CA MET A 26 12.41 -11.04 -1.98
C MET A 26 12.02 -9.89 -2.92
N VAL A 27 11.95 -8.66 -2.40
CA VAL A 27 11.65 -7.47 -3.21
C VAL A 27 12.70 -7.25 -4.30
N LEU A 28 13.97 -7.51 -4.01
CA LEU A 28 15.06 -7.35 -4.98
C LEU A 28 15.10 -8.45 -6.05
N LEU A 29 14.67 -9.66 -5.71
CA LEU A 29 14.70 -10.81 -6.62
C LEU A 29 13.44 -10.92 -7.48
N ASP A 30 12.27 -10.65 -6.89
CA ASP A 30 10.97 -10.80 -7.53
C ASP A 30 9.97 -9.78 -6.95
N VAL A 31 9.99 -8.57 -7.52
CA VAL A 31 9.09 -7.48 -7.11
C VAL A 31 7.62 -7.82 -7.39
N ASP A 32 7.33 -8.56 -8.47
CA ASP A 32 5.97 -8.95 -8.83
C ASP A 32 5.38 -9.87 -7.76
N GLN A 33 6.14 -10.85 -7.29
CA GLN A 33 5.71 -11.74 -6.22
C GLN A 33 5.58 -11.01 -4.88
N ALA A 34 6.51 -10.10 -4.57
CA ALA A 34 6.45 -9.30 -3.35
C ALA A 34 5.17 -8.42 -3.32
N GLU A 35 4.84 -7.79 -4.44
CA GLU A 35 3.62 -7.01 -4.58
C GLU A 35 2.35 -7.87 -4.48
N GLN A 36 2.34 -9.06 -5.09
CA GLN A 36 1.21 -9.98 -4.95
C GLN A 36 0.96 -10.38 -3.49
N LEU A 37 2.01 -10.61 -2.70
CA LEU A 37 1.87 -10.93 -1.27
C LEU A 37 1.40 -9.71 -0.45
N ALA A 38 2.01 -8.55 -0.69
CA ALA A 38 1.70 -7.31 0.03
C ALA A 38 0.28 -6.85 -0.28
N TYR A 39 -0.03 -6.64 -1.55
CA TYR A 39 -1.32 -6.12 -2.01
C TYR A 39 -2.40 -7.21 -2.03
N GLY A 40 -2.06 -8.48 -2.20
CA GLY A 40 -3.02 -9.58 -2.11
C GLY A 40 -3.68 -9.66 -0.73
N THR A 41 -2.92 -9.38 0.34
CA THR A 41 -3.47 -9.31 1.70
C THR A 41 -4.45 -8.16 1.86
N ALA A 42 -4.13 -6.97 1.31
CA ALA A 42 -5.04 -5.83 1.31
C ALA A 42 -6.29 -6.09 0.46
N PHE A 43 -6.10 -6.68 -0.73
CA PHE A 43 -7.17 -6.99 -1.66
C PHE A 43 -8.17 -7.98 -1.08
N ALA A 44 -7.68 -9.05 -0.42
CA ALA A 44 -8.51 -10.03 0.26
C ALA A 44 -9.43 -9.40 1.33
N ALA A 45 -9.06 -8.24 1.88
CA ALA A 45 -9.86 -7.53 2.88
C ALA A 45 -11.01 -6.69 2.30
N PHE A 46 -11.13 -6.54 0.98
CA PHE A 46 -12.15 -5.69 0.35
C PHE A 46 -13.56 -6.29 0.35
N GLY A 47 -13.74 -7.55 0.77
CA GLY A 47 -15.05 -8.16 1.01
C GLY A 47 -15.41 -9.28 0.05
N SER A 48 -16.72 -9.48 -0.19
CA SER A 48 -17.23 -10.64 -0.92
C SER A 48 -16.69 -10.73 -2.34
N GLY A 49 -16.08 -11.86 -2.68
CA GLY A 49 -15.44 -12.13 -3.98
C GLY A 49 -13.92 -11.97 -3.96
N ALA A 50 -13.37 -11.15 -3.06
CA ALA A 50 -11.93 -10.93 -2.97
C ALA A 50 -11.15 -12.21 -2.66
N GLU A 51 -11.69 -13.07 -1.79
CA GLU A 51 -11.15 -14.40 -1.49
C GLU A 51 -11.15 -15.34 -2.70
N SER A 52 -12.05 -15.08 -3.67
CA SER A 52 -12.13 -15.80 -4.95
C SER A 52 -11.32 -15.12 -6.06
N GLY A 53 -10.56 -14.07 -5.75
CA GLY A 53 -9.63 -13.40 -6.66
C GLY A 53 -10.20 -12.23 -7.46
N SER A 54 -11.44 -11.80 -7.22
CA SER A 54 -12.04 -10.65 -7.93
C SER A 54 -13.10 -9.91 -7.13
N VAL A 55 -13.20 -8.59 -7.30
CA VAL A 55 -14.19 -7.74 -6.62
C VAL A 55 -15.03 -6.94 -7.62
N GLN A 56 -16.22 -6.50 -7.22
CA GLN A 56 -17.07 -5.68 -8.07
C GLN A 56 -16.53 -4.25 -8.22
N LEU A 57 -16.88 -3.58 -9.32
CA LEU A 57 -16.48 -2.21 -9.64
C LEU A 57 -16.96 -1.16 -8.62
N ASP A 58 -18.08 -1.41 -7.98
CA ASP A 58 -18.71 -0.57 -6.96
C ASP A 58 -18.22 -0.89 -5.54
N CYS A 59 -17.20 -1.76 -5.41
CA CYS A 59 -16.61 -2.09 -4.12
C CYS A 59 -15.98 -0.84 -3.48
N GLN A 60 -16.70 -0.24 -2.54
CA GLN A 60 -16.28 0.97 -1.84
C GLN A 60 -14.92 0.82 -1.15
N PRO A 61 -14.61 -0.29 -0.43
CA PRO A 61 -13.29 -0.47 0.18
C PRO A 61 -12.13 -0.44 -0.82
N LEU A 62 -12.31 -1.02 -2.03
CA LEU A 62 -11.30 -0.94 -3.07
C LEU A 62 -11.13 0.50 -3.54
N ARG A 63 -12.23 1.23 -3.74
CA ARG A 63 -12.19 2.62 -4.20
C ARG A 63 -11.47 3.53 -3.23
N ASP A 64 -11.83 3.42 -1.95
CA ASP A 64 -11.22 4.19 -0.87
C ASP A 64 -9.73 3.85 -0.75
N PHE A 65 -9.34 2.58 -0.95
CA PHE A 65 -7.94 2.18 -0.93
C PHE A 65 -7.14 2.80 -2.08
N VAL A 66 -7.64 2.74 -3.31
CA VAL A 66 -6.93 3.28 -4.49
C VAL A 66 -6.78 4.79 -4.34
N ALA A 67 -7.84 5.51 -3.96
CA ALA A 67 -7.77 6.95 -3.78
C ALA A 67 -6.83 7.38 -2.64
N ALA A 68 -6.70 6.56 -1.58
CA ALA A 68 -5.83 6.88 -0.45
C ALA A 68 -4.35 6.54 -0.66
N ASN A 69 -4.03 5.64 -1.61
CA ASN A 69 -2.68 5.05 -1.77
C ASN A 69 -2.12 5.15 -3.20
N SER A 70 -2.81 5.85 -4.11
CA SER A 70 -2.33 6.11 -5.46
C SER A 70 -2.46 7.59 -5.81
N ALA A 71 -1.83 8.00 -6.89
CA ALA A 71 -1.99 9.34 -7.47
C ALA A 71 -3.25 9.46 -8.34
N CYS A 72 -4.15 8.47 -8.33
CA CYS A 72 -5.42 8.52 -9.05
C CYS A 72 -6.45 9.31 -8.23
N PRO A 73 -6.91 10.48 -8.71
CA PRO A 73 -7.95 11.22 -8.01
C PRO A 73 -9.29 10.46 -8.06
N TYR A 74 -10.08 10.62 -6.99
CA TYR A 74 -11.35 9.89 -6.85
C TYR A 74 -12.32 10.10 -8.02
N GLU A 75 -12.29 11.29 -8.63
CA GLU A 75 -13.11 11.69 -9.77
C GLU A 75 -12.75 10.95 -11.07
N GLU A 76 -11.49 10.52 -11.22
CA GLU A 76 -11.00 9.78 -12.39
C GLU A 76 -11.05 8.26 -12.17
N LEU A 77 -11.26 7.83 -10.93
CA LEU A 77 -11.24 6.43 -10.53
C LEU A 77 -12.29 5.58 -11.27
N ASP A 78 -13.49 6.12 -11.52
CA ASP A 78 -14.53 5.45 -12.30
C ASP A 78 -14.08 5.10 -13.71
N VAL A 79 -13.39 6.04 -14.35
CA VAL A 79 -12.87 5.88 -15.72
C VAL A 79 -11.76 4.84 -15.74
N GLU A 80 -10.85 4.89 -14.77
CA GLU A 80 -9.77 3.92 -14.64
C GLU A 80 -10.30 2.50 -14.37
N LEU A 81 -11.28 2.36 -13.47
CA LEU A 81 -11.91 1.07 -13.17
C LEU A 81 -12.61 0.47 -14.40
N LEU A 82 -13.36 1.29 -15.14
CA LEU A 82 -14.01 0.86 -16.39
C LEU A 82 -13.01 0.45 -17.46
N ARG A 83 -11.89 1.19 -17.58
CA ARG A 83 -10.80 0.88 -18.53
C ARG A 83 -10.20 -0.52 -18.30
N ARG A 84 -10.09 -0.96 -17.04
CA ARG A 84 -9.55 -2.28 -16.68
C ARG A 84 -10.53 -3.41 -16.96
N VAL A 85 -11.80 -3.21 -16.61
CA VAL A 85 -12.86 -4.20 -16.83
C VAL A 85 -13.12 -4.46 -18.32
N GLY A 86 -12.97 -3.45 -19.16
CA GLY A 86 -13.17 -3.57 -20.61
C GLY A 86 -12.25 -4.57 -21.31
N GLN A 87 -11.19 -5.05 -20.65
CA GLN A 87 -10.23 -5.99 -21.23
C GLN A 87 -10.66 -7.47 -21.09
N ASP A 88 -11.34 -7.81 -19.99
CA ASP A 88 -11.71 -9.21 -19.66
C ASP A 88 -13.19 -9.52 -19.86
N GLY A 89 -14.03 -8.51 -20.13
CA GLY A 89 -15.46 -8.67 -20.41
C GLY A 89 -16.34 -9.01 -19.18
N GLU A 90 -15.73 -9.31 -18.03
CA GLU A 90 -16.40 -9.41 -16.75
C GLU A 90 -16.34 -8.07 -16.00
N MET A 91 -17.47 -7.62 -15.45
CA MET A 91 -17.60 -6.39 -14.66
C MET A 91 -16.98 -6.51 -13.25
N LYS A 92 -15.74 -7.01 -13.18
CA LYS A 92 -15.00 -7.29 -11.94
C LYS A 92 -13.52 -6.91 -12.09
N ILE A 93 -12.95 -6.48 -10.99
CA ILE A 93 -11.52 -6.17 -10.87
C ILE A 93 -10.81 -7.36 -10.26
N THR A 94 -9.83 -7.92 -10.96
CA THR A 94 -8.94 -8.97 -10.45
C THR A 94 -7.80 -8.37 -9.61
N LEU A 95 -7.13 -9.19 -8.80
CA LEU A 95 -5.93 -8.76 -8.08
C LEU A 95 -4.85 -8.21 -9.03
N ALA A 96 -4.66 -8.84 -10.18
CA ALA A 96 -3.68 -8.39 -11.17
C ALA A 96 -4.04 -7.01 -11.75
N ALA A 97 -5.32 -6.79 -12.09
CA ALA A 97 -5.79 -5.49 -12.56
C ALA A 97 -5.68 -4.41 -11.49
N PHE A 98 -5.93 -4.75 -10.22
CA PHE A 98 -5.75 -3.85 -9.08
C PHE A 98 -4.28 -3.44 -8.89
N ILE A 99 -3.35 -4.40 -8.89
CA ILE A 99 -1.91 -4.10 -8.77
C ILE A 99 -1.45 -3.24 -9.95
N GLN A 100 -1.88 -3.57 -11.18
CA GLN A 100 -1.53 -2.78 -12.35
C GLN A 100 -2.07 -1.35 -12.27
N MET A 101 -3.26 -1.15 -11.70
CA MET A 101 -3.82 0.17 -11.48
C MET A 101 -3.00 1.00 -10.49
N LEU A 102 -2.50 0.38 -9.40
CA LEU A 102 -1.61 1.05 -8.46
C LEU A 102 -0.27 1.42 -9.11
N ARG A 103 0.29 0.55 -9.96
CA ARG A 103 1.53 0.82 -10.70
C ARG A 103 1.37 1.98 -11.68
N ASP A 104 0.29 1.96 -12.47
CA ASP A 104 0.04 2.97 -13.50
C ASP A 104 -0.29 4.34 -12.89
N ASN A 105 -0.82 4.36 -11.67
CA ASN A 105 -1.11 5.57 -10.91
C ASN A 105 -0.12 5.78 -9.75
N ALA A 106 1.07 5.21 -9.84
CA ALA A 106 2.14 5.55 -8.92
C ALA A 106 2.56 7.00 -9.12
N VAL A 107 2.98 7.66 -8.05
CA VAL A 107 3.52 9.02 -8.15
C VAL A 107 4.71 9.04 -9.11
N ALA A 108 4.71 9.98 -10.05
CA ALA A 108 5.83 10.18 -10.96
C ALA A 108 7.13 10.44 -10.19
N GLU A 109 8.16 9.63 -10.46
CA GLU A 109 9.47 9.67 -9.78
C GLU A 109 10.07 11.09 -9.77
N GLY A 110 9.95 11.82 -10.88
CA GLY A 110 10.44 13.19 -10.99
C GLY A 110 9.84 14.14 -9.95
N LYS A 111 8.53 14.02 -9.65
CA LYS A 111 7.88 14.85 -8.61
C LYS A 111 8.37 14.50 -7.21
N VAL A 112 8.63 13.22 -6.95
CA VAL A 112 9.21 12.75 -5.68
C VAL A 112 10.63 13.30 -5.52
N LEU A 113 11.43 13.20 -6.57
CA LEU A 113 12.81 13.71 -6.64
C LEU A 113 12.87 15.23 -6.43
N GLU A 114 12.06 16.00 -7.15
CA GLU A 114 11.99 17.46 -7.01
C GLU A 114 11.65 17.87 -5.57
N ARG A 115 10.69 17.17 -4.95
CA ARG A 115 10.31 17.44 -3.57
C ARG A 115 11.42 17.08 -2.59
N PHE A 116 12.09 15.95 -2.81
CA PHE A 116 13.21 15.53 -1.98
C PHE A 116 14.40 16.51 -2.06
N LEU A 117 14.73 16.99 -3.27
CA LEU A 117 15.72 18.05 -3.48
C LEU A 117 15.31 19.36 -2.79
N GLY A 118 14.02 19.69 -2.83
CA GLY A 118 13.48 20.83 -2.09
C GLY A 118 13.63 20.68 -0.57
N LEU A 119 13.38 19.48 -0.04
CA LEU A 119 13.53 19.17 1.38
C LEU A 119 15.00 19.18 1.83
N SER A 120 15.92 18.70 1.00
CA SER A 120 17.36 18.73 1.31
C SER A 120 17.98 20.11 1.15
N SER A 121 17.23 21.13 0.70
CA SER A 121 17.78 22.46 0.38
C SER A 121 18.95 22.41 -0.62
N ASN A 122 18.90 21.47 -1.58
CA ASN A 122 20.01 21.14 -2.51
C ASN A 122 21.30 20.65 -1.84
N VAL A 123 21.23 20.16 -0.59
CA VAL A 123 22.35 19.52 0.10
C VAL A 123 22.35 18.02 -0.27
N GLU A 124 23.54 17.41 -0.31
CA GLU A 124 23.72 15.97 -0.62
C GLU A 124 23.10 15.03 0.42
N THR A 125 22.87 15.49 1.65
CA THR A 125 22.39 14.66 2.76
C THR A 125 21.22 15.33 3.48
N ILE A 126 20.29 14.50 3.96
CA ILE A 126 19.14 14.91 4.77
C ILE A 126 19.08 14.01 6.01
N ASP A 127 18.63 14.55 7.14
CA ASP A 127 18.44 13.72 8.32
C ASP A 127 17.31 12.70 8.11
N SER A 128 17.45 11.53 8.72
CA SER A 128 16.47 10.44 8.60
C SER A 128 15.08 10.81 9.12
N GLN A 129 14.98 11.71 10.11
CA GLN A 129 13.71 12.22 10.63
C GLN A 129 13.05 13.18 9.65
N GLU A 130 13.84 14.07 9.03
CA GLU A 130 13.36 15.03 8.04
C GLU A 130 12.91 14.32 6.76
N CYS A 131 13.65 13.29 6.32
CA CYS A 131 13.26 12.42 5.21
C CYS A 131 11.90 11.75 5.46
N ARG A 132 11.70 11.14 6.63
CA ARG A 132 10.41 10.51 6.99
C ARG A 132 9.27 11.52 7.08
N SER A 133 9.53 12.69 7.65
CA SER A 133 8.53 13.76 7.76
C SER A 133 8.15 14.30 6.38
N GLY A 134 9.12 14.46 5.49
CA GLY A 134 8.90 14.88 4.11
C GLY A 134 8.10 13.89 3.28
N LEU A 135 8.33 12.58 3.47
CA LEU A 135 7.53 11.52 2.85
C LEU A 135 6.07 11.55 3.33
N LEU A 136 5.83 11.82 4.62
CA LEU A 136 4.47 11.95 5.16
C LEU A 136 3.72 13.17 4.61
N MET A 137 4.45 14.25 4.30
CA MET A 137 3.90 15.46 3.66
C MET A 137 3.64 15.28 2.15
N PHE A 138 3.95 14.12 1.57
CA PHE A 138 3.76 13.84 0.15
C PHE A 138 2.32 13.37 -0.18
N LYS A 139 1.45 13.27 0.83
CA LYS A 139 0.11 12.68 0.70
C LYS A 139 -0.98 13.63 0.13
N ASP A 140 -0.60 14.71 -0.54
CA ASP A 140 -1.52 15.71 -1.11
C ASP A 140 -1.54 15.71 -2.64
#